data_AF-A0A9D5UJM1-F1
#
_entry.id   AF-A0A9D5UJM1-F1
#
_cell.length_a   1.000
_cell.length_b   1.000
_cell.length_c   1.000
_cell.angle_alpha   90.00
_cell.angle_beta   90.00
_cell.angle_gamma   90.00
#
_symmetry.space_group_name_H-M   'P 1'
#
loop_
_entity.id
_entity.type
_entity.pdbx_description
1 polymer ?
#
loop_
_entity_poly.entity_id
_entity_poly.type
_entity_poly.pdbx_seq_one_letter_code
_entity_poly.pdbx_strand_id
1 'polypeptide(L)'
;MEIINKYQPSILADTNVISNAVSPPTDRDSKKILGYKEDSSKLFRSLKGFNLFISWTVSEEISLGNPANVARRKNLVDGIKVLNFASEIKELADDFMKEKIFKAKAENDALILAAACIYGINYLVTCNMKDLANDKKKKEMIRVIKKHGYRPPIICTPGDFLRNYMNEPANVREESTNYFDKSQDLSYNVDTMKTIEHKEETIVEECRRIRNQLDEEYAKDPEKYIANIYKKIEEMKAQGVEFITKPFPPPPKRAMALLEKHRKELDEKYRKEAEEALLAK
;
A
#
# COMPACT_ATOMS: atom_id res chain seq x y z
N MET A 1 -11.78 -16.38 9.27
CA MET A 1 -11.92 -14.93 9.02
C MET A 1 -10.95 -14.22 9.93
N GLU A 2 -9.78 -13.84 9.43
CA GLU A 2 -8.84 -13.02 10.21
C GLU A 2 -9.30 -11.57 10.23
N ILE A 3 -9.24 -10.99 11.42
CA ILE A 3 -9.45 -9.57 11.69
C ILE A 3 -8.08 -9.02 12.05
N ILE A 4 -7.74 -7.81 11.60
CA ILE A 4 -6.51 -7.14 12.02
C ILE A 4 -6.44 -7.16 13.55
N ASN A 5 -5.35 -7.72 14.09
CA ASN A 5 -5.18 -7.86 15.52
C ASN A 5 -5.15 -6.45 16.14
N LYS A 6 -6.17 -6.16 16.96
CA LYS A 6 -6.37 -4.84 17.59
C LYS A 6 -5.30 -4.48 18.62
N TYR A 7 -4.47 -5.43 19.03
CA TYR A 7 -3.52 -5.27 20.13
C TYR A 7 -2.08 -4.94 19.68
N GLN A 8 -1.74 -5.12 18.41
CA GLN A 8 -0.45 -4.74 17.84
C GLN A 8 -0.67 -3.64 16.79
N PRO A 9 0.08 -2.52 16.84
CA PRO A 9 -0.11 -1.43 15.89
C PRO A 9 0.14 -1.88 14.45
N SER A 10 -0.69 -1.41 13.53
CA SER A 10 -0.70 -1.82 12.13
C SER A 10 -0.02 -0.80 11.22
N ILE A 11 0.75 -1.28 10.26
CA ILE A 11 1.49 -0.49 9.29
C ILE A 11 1.08 -0.91 7.89
N LEU A 12 0.72 0.06 7.05
CA LEU A 12 0.63 -0.11 5.61
C LEU A 12 1.87 0.54 4.97
N ALA A 13 2.70 -0.28 4.32
CA ALA A 13 3.86 0.20 3.58
C ALA A 13 3.49 0.53 2.13
N ASP A 14 3.78 1.75 1.70
CA ASP A 14 3.63 2.19 0.31
C ASP A 14 4.72 1.57 -0.60
N THR A 15 4.44 1.44 -1.89
CA THR A 15 5.36 0.91 -2.92
C THR A 15 6.71 1.60 -2.87
N ASN A 16 6.75 2.93 -2.76
CA ASN A 16 8.02 3.64 -2.73
C ASN A 16 8.86 3.32 -1.47
N VAL A 17 8.25 2.90 -0.35
CA VAL A 17 8.98 2.48 0.85
C VAL A 17 9.61 1.12 0.62
N ILE A 18 8.83 0.18 0.08
CA ILE A 18 9.26 -1.17 -0.28
C ILE A 18 10.38 -1.09 -1.33
N SER A 19 10.16 -0.35 -2.42
CA SER A 19 11.14 -0.16 -3.49
C SER A 19 12.43 0.47 -2.99
N ASN A 20 12.36 1.48 -2.11
CA ASN A 20 13.56 2.09 -1.53
C ASN A 20 14.32 1.13 -0.61
N ALA A 21 13.65 0.22 0.11
CA ALA A 21 14.30 -0.71 1.03
C ALA A 21 15.23 -1.72 0.31
N VAL A 22 14.93 -2.05 -0.95
CA VAL A 22 15.56 -3.16 -1.67
C VAL A 22 16.23 -2.77 -2.98
N SER A 23 16.13 -1.52 -3.40
CA SER A 23 16.77 -1.08 -4.64
C SER A 23 18.16 -0.54 -4.31
N PRO A 24 19.22 -1.00 -4.99
CA PRO A 24 20.55 -0.45 -4.83
C PRO A 24 20.54 1.06 -5.10
N PRO A 25 21.45 1.82 -4.49
CA PRO A 25 21.59 3.21 -4.84
C PRO A 25 22.20 3.35 -6.23
N THR A 26 21.78 4.38 -6.97
CA THR A 26 22.33 4.74 -8.28
C THR A 26 23.09 6.05 -8.20
N ASP A 27 23.92 6.32 -9.21
CA ASP A 27 24.65 7.58 -9.37
C ASP A 27 23.74 8.81 -9.52
N ARG A 28 22.46 8.60 -9.90
CA ARG A 28 21.44 9.64 -10.04
C ARG A 28 20.63 9.89 -8.77
N ASP A 29 20.84 9.10 -7.71
CA ASP A 29 20.10 9.28 -6.46
C ASP A 29 20.54 10.54 -5.71
N SER A 30 19.59 11.44 -5.47
CA SER A 30 19.83 12.59 -4.59
C SER A 30 20.07 12.15 -3.15
N LYS A 31 20.75 12.98 -2.35
CA LYS A 31 20.94 12.76 -0.90
C LYS A 31 19.63 12.43 -0.16
N LYS A 32 18.52 13.02 -0.59
CA LYS A 32 17.18 12.73 -0.04
C LYS A 32 16.72 11.30 -0.35
N ILE A 33 16.95 10.83 -1.57
CA ILE A 33 16.59 9.45 -1.98
C ILE A 33 17.46 8.45 -1.25
N LEU A 34 18.77 8.72 -1.11
CA LEU A 34 19.67 7.89 -0.30
C LEU A 34 19.18 7.76 1.15
N GLY A 35 18.74 8.86 1.77
CA GLY A 35 18.14 8.84 3.10
C GLY A 35 16.87 7.99 3.17
N TYR A 36 15.98 8.09 2.16
CA TYR A 36 14.80 7.22 2.08
C TYR A 36 15.15 5.74 1.94
N LYS A 37 16.18 5.38 1.17
CA LYS A 37 16.64 3.99 1.06
C LYS A 37 17.14 3.46 2.41
N GLU A 38 17.97 4.24 3.09
CA GLU A 38 18.49 3.89 4.39
C GLU A 38 17.38 3.73 5.44
N ASP A 39 16.49 4.71 5.55
CA ASP A 39 15.39 4.69 6.52
C ASP A 39 14.38 3.57 6.20
N SER A 40 14.06 3.34 4.92
CA SER A 40 13.21 2.21 4.50
C SER A 40 13.83 0.86 4.87
N SER A 41 15.12 0.66 4.58
CA SER A 41 15.83 -0.58 4.94
C SER A 41 15.84 -0.81 6.45
N LYS A 42 16.11 0.25 7.23
CA LYS A 42 16.05 0.21 8.70
C LYS A 42 14.64 -0.08 9.22
N LEU A 43 13.62 0.49 8.59
CA LEU A 43 12.22 0.24 8.95
C LEU A 43 11.92 -1.25 8.94
N PHE A 44 12.10 -1.93 7.80
CA PHE A 44 11.76 -3.36 7.67
C PHE A 44 12.53 -4.27 8.66
N ARG A 45 13.78 -3.92 9.00
CA ARG A 45 14.55 -4.63 10.05
C ARG A 45 14.02 -4.43 11.46
N SER A 46 13.21 -3.40 11.68
CA SER A 46 12.80 -2.94 13.02
C SER A 46 11.33 -3.21 13.32
N LEU A 47 10.56 -3.84 12.43
CA LEU A 47 9.10 -4.01 12.57
C LEU A 47 8.63 -5.05 13.59
N LYS A 48 9.52 -5.52 14.49
CA LYS A 48 9.12 -6.43 15.55
C LYS A 48 8.08 -5.75 16.45
N GLY A 49 6.92 -6.40 16.63
CA GLY A 49 5.82 -5.88 17.44
C GLY A 49 4.77 -5.07 16.67
N PHE A 50 4.93 -4.93 15.35
CA PHE A 50 3.96 -4.30 14.46
C PHE A 50 3.36 -5.33 13.50
N ASN A 51 2.10 -5.14 13.12
CA ASN A 51 1.49 -5.88 12.02
C ASN A 51 1.73 -5.13 10.71
N LEU A 52 2.53 -5.72 9.83
CA LEU A 52 2.81 -5.14 8.53
C LEU A 52 1.83 -5.66 7.48
N PHE A 53 1.34 -4.74 6.65
CA PHE A 53 0.45 -5.00 5.53
C PHE A 53 0.91 -4.26 4.28
N ILE A 54 0.49 -4.77 3.13
CA ILE A 54 0.45 -4.05 1.86
C ILE A 54 -0.99 -4.03 1.34
N SER A 55 -1.37 -3.06 0.51
CA SER A 55 -2.69 -3.05 -0.14
C SER A 55 -2.63 -3.81 -1.45
N TRP A 56 -3.79 -4.18 -2.01
CA TRP A 56 -3.88 -4.63 -3.39
C TRP A 56 -3.12 -3.71 -4.36
N THR A 57 -3.35 -2.39 -4.28
CA THR A 57 -2.69 -1.40 -5.14
C THR A 57 -1.16 -1.47 -5.04
N VAL A 58 -0.64 -1.60 -3.82
CA VAL A 58 0.81 -1.76 -3.61
C VAL A 58 1.30 -3.08 -4.19
N SER A 59 0.58 -4.18 -3.98
CA SER A 59 0.90 -5.50 -4.55
C SER A 59 0.99 -5.49 -6.08
N GLU A 60 0.10 -4.75 -6.74
CA GLU A 60 0.13 -4.56 -8.18
C GLU A 60 1.35 -3.73 -8.61
N GLU A 61 1.60 -2.59 -7.96
CA GLU A 61 2.72 -1.71 -8.29
C GLU A 61 4.10 -2.40 -8.11
N ILE A 62 4.28 -3.19 -7.04
CA ILE A 62 5.54 -3.89 -6.79
C ILE A 62 5.81 -5.03 -7.78
N SER A 63 4.78 -5.46 -8.51
CA SER A 63 4.86 -6.53 -9.50
C SER A 63 5.25 -6.05 -10.90
N LEU A 64 5.40 -4.74 -11.11
CA LEU A 64 5.72 -4.11 -12.39
C LEU A 64 7.07 -3.41 -12.36
N GLY A 65 7.70 -3.21 -13.53
CA GLY A 65 8.98 -2.48 -13.66
C GLY A 65 10.16 -3.38 -13.98
N ASN A 66 11.36 -2.97 -13.56
CA ASN A 66 12.60 -3.70 -13.75
C ASN A 66 12.50 -5.09 -13.09
N PRO A 67 12.73 -6.20 -13.83
CA PRO A 67 12.58 -7.54 -13.28
C PRO A 67 13.40 -7.82 -12.02
N ALA A 68 14.61 -7.25 -11.91
CA ALA A 68 15.44 -7.40 -10.70
C ALA A 68 14.81 -6.69 -9.50
N ASN A 69 14.26 -5.48 -9.69
CA ASN A 69 13.57 -4.76 -8.63
C ASN A 69 12.23 -5.42 -8.28
N VAL A 70 11.50 -5.99 -9.25
CA VAL A 70 10.30 -6.80 -8.98
C VAL A 70 10.64 -8.00 -8.10
N ALA A 71 11.68 -8.77 -8.46
CA ALA A 71 12.10 -9.94 -7.69
C ALA A 71 12.47 -9.57 -6.25
N ARG A 72 13.26 -8.50 -6.06
CA ARG A 72 13.65 -8.02 -4.74
C ARG A 72 12.45 -7.53 -3.90
N ARG A 73 11.52 -6.78 -4.50
CA ARG A 73 10.32 -6.30 -3.79
C ARG A 73 9.41 -7.45 -3.38
N LYS A 74 9.17 -8.41 -4.29
CA LYS A 74 8.38 -9.63 -3.98
C LYS A 74 9.00 -10.45 -2.87
N ASN A 75 10.33 -10.59 -2.86
CA ASN A 75 11.04 -11.32 -1.82
C ASN A 75 10.98 -10.60 -0.45
N LEU A 76 10.99 -9.26 -0.42
CA LEU A 76 10.83 -8.50 0.83
C LEU A 76 9.42 -8.63 1.40
N VAL A 77 8.39 -8.70 0.55
CA VAL A 77 6.99 -8.76 1.00
C VAL A 77 6.43 -10.17 1.10
N ASP A 78 7.27 -11.18 0.88
CA ASP A 78 6.86 -12.57 1.02
C ASP A 78 6.35 -12.84 2.44
N GLY A 79 5.23 -13.53 2.55
CA GLY A 79 4.55 -13.77 3.84
C GLY A 79 3.85 -12.54 4.46
N ILE A 80 3.89 -11.35 3.85
CA ILE A 80 3.09 -10.20 4.29
C ILE A 80 1.65 -10.34 3.81
N LYS A 81 0.68 -10.11 4.69
CA LYS A 81 -0.75 -10.14 4.36
C LYS A 81 -1.16 -8.93 3.51
N VAL A 82 -2.01 -9.18 2.52
CA VAL A 82 -2.50 -8.16 1.59
C VAL A 82 -3.89 -7.68 2.01
N LEU A 83 -4.09 -6.37 2.11
CA LEU A 83 -5.42 -5.79 2.29
C LEU A 83 -6.21 -5.92 0.99
N ASN A 84 -7.33 -6.63 1.04
CA ASN A 84 -8.15 -6.91 -0.13
C ASN A 84 -8.71 -5.63 -0.76
N PHE A 85 -8.86 -5.61 -2.08
CA PHE A 85 -9.62 -4.55 -2.73
C PHE A 85 -11.11 -4.66 -2.36
N ALA A 86 -11.77 -3.52 -2.16
CA ALA A 86 -13.18 -3.43 -1.84
C ALA A 86 -13.78 -2.18 -2.48
N SER A 87 -15.07 -2.20 -2.79
CA SER A 87 -15.77 -1.08 -3.43
C SER A 87 -15.69 0.20 -2.60
N GLU A 88 -15.75 0.11 -1.27
CA GLU A 88 -15.62 1.28 -0.39
C GLU A 88 -14.26 1.98 -0.54
N ILE A 89 -13.19 1.25 -0.87
CA ILE A 89 -11.86 1.82 -1.13
C ILE A 89 -11.93 2.71 -2.36
N LYS A 90 -12.61 2.23 -3.40
CA LYS A 90 -12.80 2.97 -4.64
C LYS A 90 -13.65 4.21 -4.42
N GLU A 91 -14.77 4.08 -3.73
CA GLU A 91 -15.67 5.20 -3.45
C GLU A 91 -14.98 6.32 -2.66
N LEU A 92 -14.22 5.96 -1.62
CA LEU A 92 -13.47 6.94 -0.83
C LEU A 92 -12.34 7.57 -1.65
N ALA A 93 -11.64 6.80 -2.49
CA ALA A 93 -10.62 7.32 -3.40
C ALA A 93 -11.22 8.30 -4.43
N ASP A 94 -12.35 7.95 -5.06
CA ASP A 94 -13.06 8.82 -6.00
C ASP A 94 -13.47 10.14 -5.36
N ASP A 95 -13.94 10.12 -4.12
CA ASP A 95 -14.32 11.33 -3.40
C ASP A 95 -13.10 12.21 -3.10
N PHE A 96 -11.92 11.63 -2.81
CA PHE A 96 -10.69 12.43 -2.70
C PHE A 96 -10.32 13.11 -4.03
N MET A 97 -10.52 12.43 -5.15
CA MET A 97 -10.22 12.94 -6.48
C MET A 97 -11.20 14.03 -6.92
N LYS A 98 -12.51 13.82 -6.71
CA LYS A 98 -13.57 14.81 -6.98
C LYS A 98 -13.35 16.09 -6.19
N GLU A 99 -12.95 15.97 -4.93
CA GLU A 99 -12.64 17.13 -4.07
C GLU A 99 -11.26 17.75 -4.36
N LYS A 100 -10.51 17.24 -5.35
CA LYS A 100 -9.19 17.74 -5.78
C LYS A 100 -8.14 17.77 -4.67
N ILE A 101 -8.25 16.84 -3.71
CA ILE A 101 -7.26 16.67 -2.63
C ILE A 101 -5.94 16.15 -3.24
N PHE A 102 -6.06 15.18 -4.14
CA PHE A 102 -4.97 14.67 -4.97
C PHE A 102 -4.94 15.36 -6.34
N LYS A 103 -3.77 15.37 -6.97
CA LYS A 103 -3.61 15.88 -8.33
C LYS A 103 -4.17 14.87 -9.33
N ALA A 104 -4.43 15.32 -10.55
CA ALA A 104 -4.63 14.39 -11.66
C ALA A 104 -3.39 13.47 -11.78
N LYS A 105 -3.63 12.16 -11.95
CA LYS A 105 -2.60 11.09 -11.92
C LYS A 105 -2.00 10.77 -10.54
N ALA A 106 -2.85 10.72 -9.52
CA ALA A 106 -2.51 10.25 -8.17
C ALA A 106 -3.63 9.35 -7.60
N GLU A 107 -4.33 8.61 -8.49
CA GLU A 107 -5.42 7.70 -8.11
C GLU A 107 -4.89 6.60 -7.18
N ASN A 108 -3.73 6.03 -7.50
CA ASN A 108 -3.11 5.01 -6.66
C ASN A 108 -2.78 5.50 -5.24
N ASP A 109 -2.28 6.74 -5.08
CA ASP A 109 -2.04 7.30 -3.75
C ASP A 109 -3.36 7.48 -2.98
N ALA A 110 -4.45 7.85 -3.67
CA ALA A 110 -5.80 7.93 -3.08
C ALA A 110 -6.34 6.55 -2.67
N LEU A 111 -6.14 5.52 -3.50
CA LEU A 111 -6.52 4.13 -3.20
C LEU A 111 -5.76 3.57 -1.99
N ILE A 112 -4.46 3.81 -1.90
CA ILE A 112 -3.63 3.37 -0.77
C ILE A 112 -4.09 4.04 0.53
N LEU A 113 -4.36 5.35 0.49
CA LEU A 113 -4.90 6.06 1.65
C LEU A 113 -6.30 5.56 2.03
N ALA A 114 -7.18 5.36 1.06
CA ALA A 114 -8.52 4.85 1.30
C ALA A 114 -8.46 3.46 1.95
N ALA A 115 -7.60 2.57 1.44
CA ALA A 115 -7.37 1.25 2.03
C ALA A 115 -6.90 1.37 3.50
N ALA A 116 -5.93 2.26 3.79
CA ALA A 116 -5.48 2.50 5.15
C ALA A 116 -6.63 2.93 6.09
N CYS A 117 -7.51 3.81 5.63
CA CYS A 117 -8.65 4.30 6.41
C CYS A 117 -9.68 3.19 6.69
N ILE A 118 -9.99 2.40 5.66
CA ILE A 118 -11.06 1.39 5.65
C ILE A 118 -10.66 0.15 6.46
N TYR A 119 -9.39 -0.23 6.42
CA TYR A 119 -8.85 -1.30 7.26
C TYR A 119 -8.43 -0.82 8.65
N GLY A 120 -8.57 0.47 8.95
CA GLY A 120 -8.24 1.01 10.27
C GLY A 120 -6.75 0.94 10.60
N ILE A 121 -5.90 1.07 9.58
CA ILE A 121 -4.44 1.04 9.71
C ILE A 121 -3.98 2.21 10.59
N ASN A 122 -3.06 1.93 11.52
CA ASN A 122 -2.53 2.96 12.42
C ASN A 122 -1.56 3.89 11.69
N TYR A 123 -0.64 3.32 10.90
CA TYR A 123 0.41 4.07 10.21
C TYR A 123 0.43 3.75 8.70
N LEU A 124 0.25 4.77 7.87
CA LEU A 124 0.57 4.71 6.45
C LEU A 124 1.98 5.28 6.26
N VAL A 125 2.93 4.41 5.94
CA VAL A 125 4.34 4.79 5.77
C VAL A 125 4.62 5.00 4.28
N THR A 126 5.05 6.21 3.91
CA THR A 126 5.28 6.62 2.52
C THR A 126 6.41 7.65 2.40
N CYS A 127 7.21 7.53 1.35
CA CYS A 127 8.21 8.53 0.95
C CYS A 127 7.61 9.64 0.06
N ASN A 128 6.38 9.47 -0.45
CA ASN A 128 5.67 10.42 -1.31
C ASN A 128 4.88 11.46 -0.49
N MET A 129 5.61 12.33 0.19
CA MET A 129 5.02 13.38 1.03
C MET A 129 4.55 14.61 0.25
N LYS A 130 4.78 14.70 -1.08
CA LYS A 130 4.49 15.93 -1.84
C LYS A 130 3.01 16.28 -1.87
N ASP A 131 2.13 15.29 -1.92
CA ASP A 131 0.69 15.50 -1.93
C ASP A 131 0.04 15.32 -0.55
N LEU A 132 0.71 14.62 0.38
CA LEU A 132 0.20 14.34 1.74
C LEU A 132 0.69 15.32 2.83
N ALA A 133 1.79 16.05 2.61
CA ALA A 133 2.37 16.97 3.61
C ALA A 133 1.79 18.40 3.61
N ASN A 134 0.88 18.73 2.69
CA ASN A 134 0.26 20.06 2.68
C ASN A 134 -0.84 20.14 3.76
N ASP A 135 -0.67 21.00 4.76
CA ASP A 135 -1.61 21.14 5.88
C ASP A 135 -3.05 21.45 5.46
N LYS A 136 -3.25 22.21 4.38
CA LYS A 136 -4.60 22.45 3.84
C LYS A 136 -5.20 21.15 3.27
N LYS A 137 -4.42 20.40 2.49
CA LYS A 137 -4.84 19.11 1.95
C LYS A 137 -5.13 18.10 3.05
N LYS A 138 -4.32 18.09 4.12
CA LYS A 138 -4.51 17.22 5.29
C LYS A 138 -5.84 17.49 6.00
N LYS A 139 -6.24 18.75 6.14
CA LYS A 139 -7.56 19.10 6.72
C LYS A 139 -8.71 18.60 5.85
N GLU A 140 -8.65 18.83 4.53
CA GLU A 140 -9.68 18.36 3.60
C GLU A 140 -9.78 16.84 3.55
N MET A 141 -8.62 16.16 3.52
CA MET A 141 -8.52 14.71 3.61
C MET A 141 -9.20 14.17 4.87
N ILE A 142 -8.88 14.74 6.04
CA ILE A 142 -9.51 14.35 7.31
C ILE A 142 -11.03 14.61 7.26
N ARG A 143 -11.49 15.69 6.63
CA ARG A 143 -12.92 16.00 6.47
C ARG A 143 -13.62 14.91 5.66
N VAL A 144 -13.07 14.53 4.50
CA VAL A 144 -13.64 13.47 3.64
C VAL A 144 -13.66 12.12 4.35
N ILE A 145 -12.54 11.72 4.94
CA ILE A 145 -12.43 10.46 5.70
C ILE A 145 -13.51 10.39 6.81
N LYS A 146 -13.67 11.48 7.57
CA LYS A 146 -14.68 11.55 8.64
C LYS A 146 -16.11 11.58 8.11
N LYS A 147 -16.37 12.20 6.95
CA LYS A 147 -17.69 12.19 6.28
C LYS A 147 -18.11 10.77 5.92
N HIS A 148 -17.15 9.93 5.51
CA HIS A 148 -17.33 8.50 5.26
C HIS A 148 -17.36 7.64 6.53
N GLY A 149 -17.11 8.21 7.71
CA GLY A 149 -17.18 7.50 8.99
C GLY A 149 -15.91 6.76 9.37
N TYR A 150 -14.81 6.94 8.64
CA TYR A 150 -13.53 6.29 8.91
C TYR A 150 -12.61 7.17 9.77
N ARG A 151 -11.51 6.57 10.25
CA ARG A 151 -10.44 7.28 10.97
C ARG A 151 -9.23 7.46 10.05
N PRO A 152 -8.60 8.64 10.03
CA PRO A 152 -7.39 8.84 9.24
C PRO A 152 -6.21 8.09 9.89
N PRO A 153 -5.34 7.43 9.11
CA PRO A 153 -4.09 6.88 9.60
C PRO A 153 -3.10 8.02 9.95
N ILE A 154 -2.08 7.70 10.74
CA ILE A 154 -0.88 8.53 10.84
C ILE A 154 -0.08 8.34 9.55
N ILE A 155 0.09 9.42 8.78
CA ILE A 155 0.89 9.41 7.56
C ILE A 155 2.30 9.91 7.91
N CYS A 156 3.32 9.11 7.63
CA CYS A 156 4.70 9.45 7.99
C CYS A 156 5.72 8.86 7.00
N THR A 157 6.92 9.44 6.97
CA THR A 157 8.06 8.83 6.27
C THR A 157 8.66 7.69 7.11
N PRO A 158 9.44 6.77 6.51
CA PRO A 158 10.16 5.74 7.29
C PRO A 158 11.02 6.33 8.41
N GLY A 159 11.73 7.43 8.14
CA GLY A 159 12.53 8.12 9.15
C GLY A 159 11.70 8.75 10.26
N ASP A 160 10.55 9.35 9.94
CA ASP A 160 9.63 9.87 10.97
C ASP A 160 9.01 8.74 11.80
N PHE A 161 8.71 7.60 11.17
CA PHE A 161 8.24 6.41 11.85
C PHE A 161 9.26 5.95 12.89
N LEU A 162 10.49 5.73 12.42
CA LEU A 162 11.61 5.26 13.24
C LEU A 162 11.94 6.19 14.41
N ARG A 163 11.86 7.51 14.20
CA ARG A 163 12.17 8.49 15.26
C ARG A 163 11.08 8.62 16.31
N ASN A 164 9.82 8.59 15.90
CA ASN A 164 8.73 9.04 16.77
C ASN A 164 7.82 7.92 17.30
N TYR A 165 7.77 6.76 16.62
CA TYR A 165 6.75 5.73 16.90
C TYR A 165 7.34 4.34 17.20
N MET A 166 8.63 4.11 16.93
CA MET A 166 9.32 2.86 17.30
C MET A 166 9.42 2.64 18.82
N ASN A 167 9.39 3.70 19.62
CA ASN A 167 9.50 3.67 21.07
C ASN A 167 8.14 3.75 21.79
N GLU A 168 7.02 3.59 21.08
CA GLU A 168 5.70 3.43 21.70
C GLU A 168 5.42 1.93 21.90
N PRO A 169 5.79 1.31 23.04
CA PRO A 169 5.37 -0.06 23.29
C PRO A 169 3.86 -0.06 23.52
N ALA A 170 3.12 -0.62 22.57
CA ALA A 170 1.89 -1.29 22.92
C ALA A 170 2.24 -2.38 23.94
N ASN A 171 1.52 -2.42 25.07
CA ASN A 171 1.54 -3.55 25.98
C ASN A 171 1.21 -4.83 25.19
N VAL A 172 2.21 -5.61 24.78
CA VAL A 172 2.03 -6.83 23.97
C VAL A 172 2.64 -8.01 24.70
N ARG A 173 1.77 -8.97 25.05
CA ARG A 173 2.14 -10.34 25.43
C ARG A 173 2.67 -11.10 24.21
N GLU A 174 3.57 -12.03 24.49
CA GLU A 174 4.44 -12.80 23.59
C GLU A 174 3.71 -13.60 22.49
N GLU A 175 3.30 -12.96 21.40
CA GLU A 175 3.15 -13.63 20.10
C GLU A 175 3.72 -12.71 19.02
N SER A 176 5.05 -12.73 18.90
CA SER A 176 5.78 -11.94 17.90
C SER A 176 5.95 -12.75 16.61
N THR A 177 5.27 -12.35 15.54
CA THR A 177 5.60 -12.79 14.18
C THR A 177 6.94 -12.15 13.77
N ASN A 178 7.92 -13.01 13.49
CA ASN A 178 9.23 -12.57 13.01
C ASN A 178 9.15 -12.51 11.48
N TYR A 179 8.75 -11.36 10.93
CA TYR A 179 8.50 -11.18 9.49
C TYR A 179 9.74 -11.38 8.61
N PHE A 180 10.94 -11.34 9.17
CA PHE A 180 12.19 -11.39 8.42
C PHE A 180 13.12 -12.46 8.99
N ASP A 181 13.46 -13.45 8.16
CA ASP A 181 14.62 -14.32 8.41
C ASP A 181 15.90 -13.46 8.31
N LYS A 182 16.79 -13.61 9.29
CA LYS A 182 17.99 -12.77 9.50
C LYS A 182 19.08 -12.98 8.44
N SER A 183 18.77 -13.70 7.36
CA SER A 183 19.68 -14.04 6.25
C SER A 183 19.61 -13.07 5.08
N GLN A 184 18.61 -12.16 5.00
CA GLN A 184 18.61 -11.09 4.00
C GLN A 184 19.62 -10.00 4.38
N ASP A 185 20.80 -10.07 3.77
CA ASP A 185 21.80 -9.02 3.83
C ASP A 185 21.31 -7.76 3.10
N LEU A 186 20.47 -6.99 3.79
CA LEU A 186 20.03 -5.67 3.35
C LEU A 186 21.16 -4.62 3.49
N SER A 187 22.37 -5.03 3.94
CA SER A 187 23.49 -4.10 4.15
C SER A 187 24.12 -3.78 2.79
N TYR A 188 23.72 -2.65 2.22
CA TYR A 188 24.40 -2.14 1.04
C TYR A 188 25.78 -1.64 1.46
N ASN A 189 26.83 -2.38 1.06
CA ASN A 189 28.20 -1.91 1.21
C ASN A 189 28.46 -0.79 0.19
N VAL A 190 28.55 0.43 0.70
CA VAL A 190 28.77 1.68 -0.05
C VAL A 190 30.03 1.63 -0.93
N ASP A 191 30.98 0.74 -0.64
CA ASP A 191 32.22 0.60 -1.41
C ASP A 191 32.06 -0.14 -2.75
N THR A 192 30.95 -0.85 -2.98
CA THR A 192 30.67 -1.50 -4.29
C THR A 192 30.14 -0.52 -5.36
N MET A 193 30.02 0.78 -5.05
CA MET A 193 29.39 1.80 -5.90
C MET A 193 30.28 2.36 -7.03
N LYS A 194 31.48 1.82 -7.28
CA LYS A 194 32.45 2.41 -8.23
C LYS A 194 32.44 1.85 -9.66
N THR A 195 31.55 0.94 -10.03
CA THR A 195 31.61 0.27 -11.35
C THR A 195 30.28 0.15 -12.11
N ILE A 196 29.33 1.07 -11.93
CA ILE A 196 28.09 1.06 -12.73
C ILE A 196 28.10 2.22 -13.72
N GLU A 197 28.12 1.86 -15.01
CA GLU A 197 28.07 2.80 -16.14
C GLU A 197 26.82 3.69 -16.05
N HIS A 198 27.03 4.98 -16.29
CA HIS A 198 26.03 6.04 -16.18
C HIS A 198 24.77 5.79 -17.03
N LYS A 199 23.61 5.62 -16.36
CA LYS A 199 22.22 5.99 -16.76
C LYS A 199 21.12 5.09 -16.16
N GLU A 200 21.26 4.53 -14.97
CA GLU A 200 20.13 3.79 -14.37
C GLU A 200 19.02 4.76 -13.91
N GLU A 201 17.77 4.46 -14.29
CA GLU A 201 16.56 5.12 -13.77
C GLU A 201 16.58 5.06 -12.24
N THR A 202 16.33 6.18 -11.56
CA THR A 202 16.21 6.14 -10.09
C THR A 202 14.97 5.36 -9.70
N ILE A 203 14.98 4.71 -8.53
CA ILE A 203 13.81 3.95 -8.09
C ILE A 203 12.54 4.81 -7.95
N VAL A 204 12.71 6.11 -7.71
CA VAL A 204 11.61 7.08 -7.63
C VAL A 204 11.00 7.32 -9.01
N GLU A 205 11.83 7.42 -10.05
CA GLU A 205 11.39 7.55 -11.45
C GLU A 205 10.65 6.29 -11.89
N GLU A 206 11.20 5.11 -11.58
CA GLU A 206 10.56 3.82 -11.89
C GLU A 206 9.17 3.71 -11.23
N CYS A 207 9.08 3.97 -9.92
CA CYS A 207 7.79 3.95 -9.20
C CYS A 207 6.78 4.92 -9.83
N ARG A 208 7.22 6.12 -10.23
CA ARG A 208 6.36 7.11 -10.85
C ARG A 208 5.87 6.65 -12.23
N ARG A 209 6.73 6.02 -13.02
CA ARG A 209 6.37 5.48 -14.35
C ARG A 209 5.35 4.36 -14.23
N ILE A 210 5.54 3.44 -13.27
CA ILE A 210 4.58 2.36 -12.99
C ILE A 210 3.21 2.92 -12.62
N ARG A 211 3.15 3.91 -11.71
CA ARG A 211 1.89 4.57 -11.33
C ARG A 211 1.18 5.22 -12.49
N ASN A 212 1.91 5.98 -13.31
CA ASN A 212 1.32 6.59 -14.51
C ASN A 212 0.75 5.54 -15.46
N GLN A 213 1.43 4.41 -15.63
CA GLN A 213 0.95 3.32 -16.48
C GLN A 213 -0.36 2.71 -15.96
N LEU A 214 -0.46 2.46 -14.65
CA LEU A 214 -1.67 1.93 -14.03
C LEU A 214 -2.82 2.94 -14.07
N ASP A 215 -2.56 4.21 -13.76
CA ASP A 215 -3.53 5.29 -13.88
C ASP A 215 -4.08 5.41 -15.32
N GLU A 216 -3.22 5.23 -16.33
CA GLU A 216 -3.60 5.24 -17.75
C GLU A 216 -4.38 3.99 -18.18
N GLU A 217 -4.10 2.83 -17.60
CA GLU A 217 -4.88 1.61 -17.81
C GLU A 217 -6.28 1.76 -17.20
N TYR A 218 -6.36 2.24 -15.96
CA TYR A 218 -7.61 2.53 -15.28
C TYR A 218 -8.47 3.56 -16.05
N ALA A 219 -7.86 4.66 -16.51
CA ALA A 219 -8.57 5.72 -17.23
C ALA A 219 -9.20 5.28 -18.57
N LYS A 220 -8.69 4.19 -19.18
CA LYS A 220 -9.23 3.66 -20.44
C LYS A 220 -10.55 2.93 -20.25
N ASP A 221 -10.64 2.09 -19.22
CA ASP A 221 -11.80 1.24 -18.95
C ASP A 221 -11.85 0.85 -17.46
N PRO A 222 -12.48 1.70 -16.61
CA PRO A 222 -12.56 1.48 -15.17
C PRO A 222 -13.24 0.16 -14.78
N GLU A 223 -14.31 -0.23 -15.47
CA GLU A 223 -15.07 -1.44 -15.14
C GLU A 223 -14.22 -2.69 -15.41
N LYS A 224 -13.57 -2.73 -16.58
CA LYS A 224 -12.67 -3.83 -16.94
C LYS A 224 -11.44 -3.89 -16.03
N TYR A 225 -10.90 -2.73 -15.64
CA TYR A 225 -9.78 -2.68 -14.70
C TYR A 225 -10.18 -3.29 -13.35
N ILE A 226 -11.35 -2.92 -12.80
CA ILE A 226 -11.86 -3.49 -11.55
C ILE A 226 -12.13 -5.00 -11.67
N ALA A 227 -12.72 -5.47 -12.78
CA ALA A 227 -12.90 -6.90 -13.00
C ALA A 227 -11.56 -7.67 -13.03
N ASN A 228 -10.54 -7.07 -13.65
CA ASN A 228 -9.19 -7.63 -13.68
C ASN A 228 -8.54 -7.68 -12.28
N ILE A 229 -8.80 -6.68 -11.42
CA ILE A 229 -8.36 -6.70 -10.02
C ILE A 229 -8.91 -7.95 -9.32
N TYR A 230 -10.22 -8.16 -9.35
CA TYR A 230 -10.83 -9.31 -8.67
C TYR A 230 -10.29 -10.64 -9.19
N LYS A 231 -10.13 -10.77 -10.50
CA LYS A 231 -9.51 -11.95 -11.10
C LYS A 231 -8.10 -12.22 -10.56
N LYS A 232 -7.22 -11.21 -10.58
CA LYS A 232 -5.84 -11.37 -10.09
C LYS A 232 -5.79 -11.67 -8.58
N ILE A 233 -6.72 -11.10 -7.79
CA ILE A 233 -6.84 -11.42 -6.36
C ILE A 233 -7.12 -12.90 -6.16
N GLU A 234 -8.05 -13.49 -6.91
CA GLU A 234 -8.34 -14.92 -6.82
C GLU A 234 -7.16 -15.78 -7.29
N GLU A 235 -6.43 -15.36 -8.33
CA GLU A 235 -5.18 -16.02 -8.76
C GLU A 235 -4.11 -16.00 -7.66
N MET A 236 -3.94 -14.87 -6.96
CA MET A 236 -3.00 -14.75 -5.84
C MET A 236 -3.42 -15.58 -4.63
N LYS A 237 -4.71 -15.63 -4.30
CA LYS A 237 -5.23 -16.52 -3.25
C LYS A 237 -4.95 -17.98 -3.56
N ALA A 238 -5.13 -18.39 -4.82
CA ALA A 238 -4.81 -19.74 -5.28
C ALA A 238 -3.31 -20.07 -5.17
N GLN A 239 -2.44 -19.05 -5.23
CA GLN A 239 -1.00 -19.17 -4.98
C GLN A 239 -0.62 -19.14 -3.50
N GLY A 240 -1.60 -19.08 -2.58
CA GLY A 240 -1.37 -19.10 -1.13
C GLY A 240 -1.14 -17.73 -0.51
N VAL A 241 -1.34 -16.62 -1.23
CA VAL A 241 -1.23 -15.28 -0.65
C VAL A 241 -2.40 -15.03 0.31
N GLU A 242 -2.08 -14.63 1.54
CA GLU A 242 -3.08 -14.30 2.56
C GLU A 242 -3.67 -12.90 2.35
N PHE A 243 -5.00 -12.83 2.23
CA PHE A 243 -5.74 -11.58 2.12
C PHE A 243 -6.57 -11.29 3.38
N ILE A 244 -6.49 -10.05 3.86
CA ILE A 244 -7.41 -9.51 4.87
C ILE A 244 -8.66 -9.02 4.14
N THR A 245 -9.79 -9.67 4.39
CA THR A 245 -11.03 -9.49 3.61
C THR A 245 -12.11 -8.66 4.30
N LYS A 246 -11.93 -8.31 5.58
CA LYS A 246 -12.89 -7.49 6.32
C LYS A 246 -12.33 -6.10 6.63
N PRO A 247 -12.95 -5.03 6.10
CA PRO A 247 -12.65 -3.69 6.58
C PRO A 247 -13.06 -3.54 8.05
N PHE A 248 -12.27 -2.80 8.83
CA PHE A 248 -12.48 -2.63 10.27
C PHE A 248 -12.37 -1.15 10.68
N PRO A 249 -13.33 -0.60 11.44
CA PRO A 249 -14.71 -1.05 11.67
C PRO A 249 -15.68 -0.53 10.58
N PRO A 250 -16.90 -1.10 10.45
CA PRO A 250 -17.90 -0.60 9.52
C PRO A 250 -18.24 0.89 9.81
N PRO A 251 -18.59 1.68 8.78
CA PRO A 251 -19.04 3.06 8.97
C PRO A 251 -20.19 3.13 10.01
N PRO A 252 -20.30 4.21 10.80
CA PRO A 252 -21.40 4.39 11.76
C PRO A 252 -22.77 4.21 11.07
N LYS A 253 -23.82 3.80 11.82
CA LYS A 253 -25.20 3.52 11.32
C LYS A 253 -25.76 4.53 10.30
N ARG A 254 -25.30 5.79 10.32
CA ARG A 254 -25.69 6.85 9.39
C ARG A 254 -25.10 6.71 7.97
N ALA A 255 -23.98 6.02 7.80
CA ALA A 255 -23.33 5.70 6.52
C ALA A 255 -23.77 4.34 5.94
N MET A 256 -24.19 3.40 6.80
CA MET A 256 -24.82 2.13 6.36
C MET A 256 -26.07 2.36 5.50
N ALA A 257 -26.86 3.41 5.78
CA ALA A 257 -28.08 3.73 5.05
C ALA A 257 -27.86 4.14 3.57
N LEU A 258 -26.65 4.56 3.19
CA LEU A 258 -26.32 4.98 1.81
C LEU A 258 -25.69 3.85 0.97
N LEU A 259 -25.10 2.83 1.61
CA LEU A 259 -24.26 1.81 0.95
C LEU A 259 -24.97 0.46 0.74
N GLU A 260 -26.01 0.15 1.51
CA GLU A 260 -26.45 -1.24 1.70
C GLU A 260 -27.09 -1.92 0.48
N LYS A 261 -27.70 -1.15 -0.44
CA LYS A 261 -28.43 -1.69 -1.60
C LYS A 261 -27.51 -1.92 -2.80
N HIS A 262 -26.70 -0.93 -3.18
CA HIS A 262 -25.81 -1.01 -4.34
C HIS A 262 -24.62 -1.96 -4.09
N ARG A 263 -24.14 -2.03 -2.83
CA ARG A 263 -23.04 -2.90 -2.39
C ARG A 263 -23.32 -4.39 -2.63
N LYS A 264 -24.52 -4.87 -2.30
CA LYS A 264 -24.87 -6.28 -2.49
C LYS A 264 -24.99 -6.66 -3.96
N GLU A 265 -25.60 -5.79 -4.76
CA GLU A 265 -25.85 -6.03 -6.18
C GLU A 265 -24.54 -6.02 -7.01
N LEU A 266 -23.60 -5.10 -6.73
CA LEU A 266 -22.31 -5.04 -7.43
C LEU A 266 -21.39 -6.20 -7.07
N ASP A 267 -21.23 -6.50 -5.77
CA ASP A 267 -20.32 -7.57 -5.32
C ASP A 267 -20.79 -8.96 -5.78
N GLU A 268 -22.10 -9.18 -5.85
CA GLU A 268 -22.69 -10.44 -6.34
C GLU A 268 -22.56 -10.57 -7.86
N LYS A 269 -22.72 -9.47 -8.61
CA LYS A 269 -22.48 -9.43 -10.05
C LYS A 269 -21.03 -9.77 -10.39
N TYR A 270 -20.06 -9.06 -9.79
CA TYR A 270 -18.65 -9.26 -10.09
C TYR A 270 -18.13 -10.65 -9.68
N ARG A 271 -18.68 -11.24 -8.60
CA ARG A 271 -18.36 -12.62 -8.23
C ARG A 271 -18.87 -13.64 -9.25
N LYS A 272 -20.10 -13.51 -9.72
CA LYS A 272 -20.65 -14.40 -10.76
C LYS A 272 -19.85 -14.32 -12.06
N GLU A 273 -19.52 -13.10 -12.50
CA GLU A 273 -18.73 -12.91 -13.72
C GLU A 273 -17.31 -13.52 -13.59
N ALA A 274 -16.71 -13.47 -12.40
CA ALA A 274 -15.43 -14.10 -12.14
C ALA A 274 -15.52 -15.65 -12.11
N GLU A 275 -16.58 -16.22 -11.53
CA GLU A 275 -16.83 -17.66 -11.51
C GLU A 275 -17.08 -18.23 -12.92
N GLU A 276 -17.91 -17.54 -13.73
CA GLU A 276 -18.20 -17.92 -15.12
C GLU A 276 -16.93 -17.89 -15.99
N ALA A 277 -16.07 -16.90 -15.80
CA ALA A 277 -14.80 -16.80 -16.50
C ALA A 277 -13.79 -17.90 -16.10
N LEU A 278 -13.91 -18.46 -14.89
CA LEU A 278 -13.07 -19.57 -14.42
C LEU A 278 -13.53 -20.92 -14.99
N LEU A 279 -14.84 -21.10 -15.15
CA LEU A 279 -15.47 -22.32 -15.69
C LEU A 279 -15.36 -22.44 -17.22
N ALA A 280 -15.06 -21.35 -17.92
CA ALA A 280 -14.87 -21.30 -19.38
C ALA A 280 -13.45 -21.70 -19.86
N LYS A 281 -12.60 -22.21 -18.97
CA LYS A 281 -11.27 -22.79 -19.27
C LYS A 281 -11.30 -24.31 -19.18
#